data_AF-A0A7L6AVS5-F1
#
_entry.id   AF-A0A7L6AVS5-F1
#
_cell.length_a   1.000
_cell.length_b   1.000
_cell.length_c   1.000
_cell.angle_alpha   90.00
_cell.angle_beta   90.00
_cell.angle_gamma   90.00
#
_symmetry.space_group_name_H-M   'P 1'
#
loop_
_entity.id
_entity.type
_entity.pdbx_description
1 polymer ?
#
loop_
_entity_poly.entity_id
_entity_poly.type
_entity_poly.pdbx_seq_one_letter_code
_entity_poly.pdbx_strand_id
1 'polypeptide(L)'
;MHKARVWECANRYRINERQRLVLNRMLDDFQGYMNNAKYATIAKCSGDTALRDIRSLLEWGLFIQNAGGGRSTSYRLAMAKELGEETR
;
A
#
# COMPACT_ATOMS: atom_id res chain seq x y z
N MET A 1 -6.52 16.23 -2.44
CA MET A 1 -6.42 15.61 -3.78
C MET A 1 -5.61 14.30 -3.82
N HIS A 2 -4.91 13.92 -2.73
CA HIS A 2 -4.08 12.71 -2.72
C HIS A 2 -4.87 11.40 -2.89
N LYS A 3 -5.99 11.27 -2.16
CA LYS A 3 -6.91 10.12 -2.22
C LYS A 3 -7.42 9.80 -3.63
N ALA A 4 -7.79 10.83 -4.40
CA ALA A 4 -8.31 10.66 -5.76
C ALA A 4 -7.28 10.02 -6.69
N ARG A 5 -6.01 10.45 -6.62
CA ARG A 5 -4.93 9.88 -7.45
C ARG A 5 -4.61 8.43 -7.11
N VAL A 6 -4.56 8.09 -5.82
CA VAL A 6 -4.37 6.70 -5.39
C VAL A 6 -5.50 5.81 -5.93
N TRP A 7 -6.76 6.26 -5.86
CA TRP A 7 -7.88 5.50 -6.42
C TRP A 7 -7.86 5.41 -7.94
N GLU A 8 -7.46 6.47 -8.64
CA GLU A 8 -7.34 6.44 -10.09
C GLU A 8 -6.31 5.40 -10.55
N CYS A 9 -5.13 5.38 -9.92
CA CYS A 9 -4.12 4.35 -10.18
C CYS A 9 -4.61 2.96 -9.78
N ALA A 10 -5.19 2.83 -8.58
CA ALA A 10 -5.72 1.56 -8.09
C ALA A 10 -6.81 0.99 -9.01
N ASN A 11 -7.65 1.83 -9.61
CA ASN A 11 -8.70 1.41 -10.54
C ASN A 11 -8.18 0.87 -11.87
N ARG A 12 -6.90 1.12 -12.21
CA ARG A 12 -6.23 0.52 -13.38
C ARG A 12 -5.85 -0.95 -13.12
N TYR A 13 -5.80 -1.36 -11.85
CA TYR A 13 -5.40 -2.69 -11.42
C TYR A 13 -6.58 -3.48 -10.83
N ARG A 14 -6.44 -4.81 -10.80
CA ARG A 14 -7.42 -5.73 -10.19
C ARG A 14 -7.25 -5.74 -8.66
N ILE A 15 -7.71 -4.67 -8.01
CA ILE A 15 -7.68 -4.53 -6.55
C ILE A 15 -8.74 -5.44 -5.92
N ASN A 16 -8.31 -6.31 -5.02
CA ASN A 16 -9.21 -7.17 -4.25
C ASN A 16 -9.78 -6.46 -3.01
N GLU A 17 -10.72 -7.09 -2.31
CA GLU A 17 -11.40 -6.48 -1.16
C GLU A 17 -10.44 -6.18 0.00
N ARG A 18 -9.48 -7.07 0.27
CA ARG A 18 -8.46 -6.91 1.34
C ARG A 18 -7.54 -5.71 1.07
N GLN A 19 -7.07 -5.56 -0.16
CA GLN A 19 -6.28 -4.39 -0.61
C GLN A 19 -7.11 -3.12 -0.55
N ARG A 20 -8.36 -3.16 -1.04
CA ARG A 20 -9.29 -2.02 -1.00
C ARG A 20 -9.52 -1.54 0.43
N LEU A 21 -9.69 -2.46 1.39
CA LEU A 21 -9.85 -2.16 2.81
C LEU A 21 -8.62 -1.45 3.38
N VAL A 22 -7.43 -2.00 3.12
CA VAL A 22 -6.18 -1.42 3.63
C VAL A 22 -5.90 -0.06 2.99
N LEU A 23 -6.12 0.10 1.69
CA LEU A 23 -5.98 1.39 1.00
C LEU A 23 -6.93 2.43 1.59
N ASN A 24 -8.21 2.08 1.81
CA ASN A 24 -9.15 2.99 2.46
C ASN A 24 -8.68 3.38 3.86
N ARG A 25 -8.20 2.43 4.65
CA ARG A 25 -7.70 2.71 6.01
C ARG A 25 -6.50 3.67 5.96
N MET A 26 -5.53 3.39 5.09
CA MET A 26 -4.33 4.21 4.88
C MET A 26 -4.65 5.65 4.41
N LEU A 27 -5.72 5.80 3.63
CA LEU A 27 -6.15 7.08 3.04
C LEU A 27 -7.03 7.93 3.96
N ASP A 28 -7.46 7.38 5.10
CA ASP A 28 -8.45 7.98 5.97
C ASP A 28 -7.81 8.43 7.29
N ASP A 29 -7.77 7.54 8.29
CA ASP A 29 -7.21 7.78 9.62
C ASP A 29 -6.14 6.73 9.94
N PHE A 30 -5.05 6.75 9.17
CA PHE A 30 -3.91 5.88 9.45
C PHE A 30 -2.70 6.70 9.89
N GLN A 31 -2.29 6.49 11.13
CA GLN A 31 -1.11 7.13 11.70
C GLN A 31 0.13 6.25 11.53
N GLY A 32 1.18 6.84 10.98
CA GLY A 32 2.47 6.19 10.74
C GLY A 32 2.49 5.32 9.47
N TYR A 33 3.29 4.25 9.50
CA TYR A 33 3.55 3.40 8.34
C TYR A 33 2.90 2.02 8.45
N MET A 34 2.54 1.47 7.29
CA MET A 34 2.04 0.10 7.15
C MET A 34 3.20 -0.88 7.29
N ASN A 35 2.94 -2.06 7.84
CA ASN A 35 3.86 -3.18 7.81
C ASN A 35 3.05 -4.47 7.64
N ASN A 36 3.74 -5.60 7.46
CA ASN A 36 3.08 -6.88 7.20
C ASN A 36 2.09 -7.27 8.30
N ALA A 37 2.47 -7.09 9.57
CA ALA A 37 1.63 -7.45 10.71
C ALA A 37 0.35 -6.60 10.79
N LYS A 38 0.47 -5.26 10.64
CA LYS A 38 -0.68 -4.35 10.60
C LYS A 38 -1.62 -4.69 9.45
N TYR A 39 -1.07 -4.99 8.27
CA TYR A 39 -1.87 -5.38 7.12
C TYR A 39 -2.66 -6.65 7.42
N ALA A 40 -1.99 -7.70 7.90
CA ALA A 40 -2.62 -8.97 8.27
C ALA A 40 -3.76 -8.78 9.28
N THR A 41 -3.58 -7.93 10.30
CA THR A 41 -4.62 -7.61 11.27
C THR A 41 -5.82 -6.87 10.66
N ILE A 42 -5.58 -5.88 9.80
CA ILE A 42 -6.65 -5.08 9.17
C ILE A 42 -7.44 -5.93 8.16
N ALA A 43 -6.72 -6.65 7.30
CA ALA A 43 -7.29 -7.50 6.27
C ALA A 43 -7.80 -8.86 6.79
N LYS A 44 -7.58 -9.16 8.08
CA LYS A 44 -7.91 -10.44 8.73
C LYS A 44 -7.38 -11.64 7.94
N CYS A 45 -6.13 -11.56 7.50
CA CYS A 45 -5.46 -12.59 6.72
C CYS A 45 -4.12 -13.00 7.34
N SER A 46 -3.55 -14.12 6.90
CA SER A 46 -2.23 -14.57 7.33
C SER A 46 -1.11 -13.61 6.88
N GLY A 47 0.01 -13.62 7.60
CA GLY A 47 1.19 -12.81 7.25
C GLY A 47 1.72 -13.07 5.83
N ASP A 48 1.64 -14.31 5.33
CA ASP A 48 2.03 -14.64 3.95
C ASP A 48 1.09 -14.03 2.91
N THR A 49 -0.21 -14.06 3.17
CA THR A 49 -1.23 -13.45 2.30
C THR A 49 -1.10 -11.93 2.28
N ALA A 50 -0.88 -11.33 3.45
CA ALA A 50 -0.61 -9.90 3.59
C ALA A 50 0.65 -9.49 2.82
N LEU A 51 1.73 -10.26 2.91
CA LEU A 51 2.96 -9.97 2.19
C LEU A 51 2.77 -10.05 0.67
N ARG A 52 2.00 -11.03 0.18
CA ARG A 52 1.64 -11.14 -1.24
C ARG A 52 0.86 -9.92 -1.73
N ASP A 53 -0.12 -9.44 -0.96
CA ASP A 53 -0.84 -8.21 -1.31
C ASP A 53 0.07 -7.00 -1.35
N ILE A 54 0.89 -6.83 -0.32
CA ILE A 54 1.79 -5.69 -0.20
C ILE A 54 2.73 -5.66 -1.40
N ARG A 55 3.26 -6.82 -1.82
CA ARG A 55 4.07 -6.95 -3.04
C ARG A 55 3.32 -6.47 -4.26
N SER A 56 2.08 -6.91 -4.49
CA SER A 56 1.30 -6.42 -5.63
C SER A 56 1.06 -4.91 -5.56
N LEU A 57 0.81 -4.35 -4.37
CA LEU A 57 0.65 -2.91 -4.18
C LEU A 57 1.96 -2.13 -4.44
N LEU A 58 3.11 -2.72 -4.16
CA LEU A 58 4.43 -2.16 -4.50
C LEU A 58 4.68 -2.20 -6.00
N GLU A 59 4.39 -3.34 -6.64
CA GLU A 59 4.52 -3.53 -8.09
C GLU A 59 3.64 -2.56 -8.89
N TRP A 60 2.52 -2.12 -8.31
CA TRP A 60 1.63 -1.13 -8.92
C TRP A 60 2.00 0.31 -8.58
N GLY A 61 3.08 0.52 -7.82
CA GLY A 61 3.49 1.83 -7.35
C GLY A 61 2.48 2.50 -6.43
N LEU A 62 1.54 1.75 -5.82
CA LEU A 62 0.58 2.28 -4.86
C LEU A 62 1.18 2.35 -3.46
N PHE A 63 2.03 1.38 -3.12
CA PHE A 63 2.84 1.36 -1.91
C PHE A 63 4.29 1.65 -2.28
N ILE A 64 4.98 2.35 -1.37
CA ILE A 64 6.41 2.59 -1.45
C ILE A 64 7.03 2.09 -0.16
N GLN A 65 8.09 1.29 -0.28
CA GLN A 65 8.89 0.86 0.86
C GLN A 65 9.67 2.06 1.40
N ASN A 66 9.55 2.32 2.70
CA ASN A 66 10.33 3.37 3.35
C ASN A 66 11.79 2.91 3.50
N ALA A 67 12.73 3.84 3.28
CA ALA A 67 14.13 3.62 3.62
C ALA A 67 14.26 3.49 5.14
N GLY A 68 14.51 2.28 5.64
CA GLY A 68 14.69 1.99 7.05
C GLY A 68 15.82 0.97 7.26
N GLY A 69 16.91 1.39 7.91
CA GLY A 69 18.12 0.59 8.14
C GLY A 69 18.01 -0.46 9.26
N GLY A 70 16.81 -0.96 9.57
CA GLY A 70 16.57 -1.94 10.64
C GLY A 70 15.80 -3.18 10.16
N ARG A 71 15.54 -4.14 11.06
CA ARG A 71 14.83 -5.40 10.76
C ARG A 71 13.35 -5.24 10.37
N SER A 72 12.81 -4.02 10.40
CA SER A 72 11.38 -3.75 10.20
C SER A 72 11.14 -3.02 8.89
N THR A 73 10.64 -3.75 7.90
CA THR A 73 10.14 -3.17 6.65
C THR A 73 8.83 -2.44 6.89
N SER A 74 8.77 -1.17 6.48
CA SER A 74 7.55 -0.37 6.54
C SER A 74 7.23 0.24 5.18
N TYR A 75 5.95 0.49 4.95
CA TYR A 75 5.40 0.94 3.68
C TYR A 75 4.52 2.17 3.89
N ARG A 76 4.55 3.07 2.92
CA ARG A 76 3.67 4.24 2.84
C ARG A 76 2.89 4.23 1.53
N LEU A 77 1.81 5.00 1.45
CA LEU A 77 1.17 5.28 0.17
C LEU A 77 2.13 6.09 -0.70
N ALA A 78 2.15 5.78 -1.99
CA ALA A 78 2.87 6.55 -2.98
C ALA A 78 2.27 7.95 -3.10
N MET A 79 3.14 8.96 -3.11
CA MET A 79 2.72 10.36 -3.26
C MET A 79 2.23 10.62 -4.68
N ALA A 80 1.41 11.67 -4.85
CA ALA A 80 0.86 12.04 -6.16
C ALA A 80 1.92 12.27 -7.25
N LYS A 81 3.14 12.64 -6.86
CA LYS A 81 4.30 12.81 -7.75
C LYS A 81 4.87 11.46 -8.23
N GLU A 82 4.88 10.46 -7.36
CA GLU A 82 5.45 9.13 -7.62
C GLU A 82 4.51 8.26 -8.50
N LEU A 83 3.19 8.54 -8.47
CA LEU A 83 2.15 7.80 -9.19
C LEU A 83 2.16 7.96 -10.73
N GLY A 84 3.29 8.38 -11.31
CA GLY A 84 3.49 8.52 -12.75
C GLY A 84 4.94 8.51 -13.19
N GLU A 85 5.88 8.23 -12.27
CA GLU A 85 7.33 8.21 -12.55
C GLU A 85 7.87 6.78 -12.82
N GLU A 86 6.99 5.80 -13.09
CA GLU A 86 7.42 4.48 -13.52
C GLU A 86 7.59 4.44 -15.04
N THR A 87 8.63 5.13 -15.53
CA THR A 87 9.42 4.75 -16.71
C THR A 87 10.70 5.59 -16.68
N ARG A 88 11.78 5.00 -16.17
CA ARG A 88 13.11 5.18 -16.76
C ARG A 88 14.01 3.99 -16.47
#